data_AF-A0A7C2S791-F1
#
_entry.id   AF-A0A7C2S791-F1
#
_cell.length_a   1.000
_cell.length_b   1.000
_cell.length_c   1.000
_cell.angle_alpha   90.00
_cell.angle_beta   90.00
_cell.angle_gamma   90.00
#
_symmetry.space_group_name_H-M   'P 1'
#
loop_
_entity.id
_entity.type
_entity.pdbx_description
1 polymer ?
#
loop_
_entity_poly.entity_id
_entity_poly.type
_entity_poly.pdbx_seq_one_letter_code
_entity_poly.pdbx_strand_id
1 'polypeptide(L)' 'MKNFKFVALNSSGRKEIGVVRAWRLAEAKRKVQQKGFYLVSIQIKDVSASGIGKNLSFFDEIKNILFPKTRVINL' A
#
# COMPACT_ATOMS: atom_id res chain seq x y z
N MET A 1 11.72 -12.84 12.60
CA MET A 1 11.81 -11.46 12.03
C MET A 1 11.22 -11.47 10.63
N LYS A 2 10.48 -10.44 10.21
CA LYS A 2 9.79 -10.37 8.91
C LYS A 2 10.24 -9.15 8.09
N ASN A 3 10.09 -9.23 6.78
CA ASN A 3 10.33 -8.10 5.88
C ASN A 3 9.03 -7.31 5.67
N PHE A 4 9.07 -6.01 5.91
CA PHE A 4 7.97 -5.09 5.68
C PHE A 4 8.34 -4.18 4.52
N LYS A 5 7.60 -4.25 3.41
CA LYS A 5 7.74 -3.31 2.30
C LYS A 5 6.99 -2.03 2.67
N PHE A 6 7.61 -0.88 2.50
CA PHE A 6 6.95 0.40 2.76
C PHE A 6 7.06 1.34 1.58
N VAL A 7 6.11 2.25 1.51
CA VAL A 7 6.11 3.44 0.66
C VAL A 7 6.06 4.62 1.61
N ALA A 8 6.99 5.55 1.46
CA ALA A 8 7.06 6.74 2.29
C ALA A 8 7.47 7.95 1.45
N LEU A 9 7.33 9.15 2.01
CA LEU A 9 7.86 10.37 1.43
C LEU A 9 9.13 10.77 2.18
N ASN A 10 10.16 11.19 1.46
CA ASN A 10 11.29 11.86 2.08
C ASN A 10 10.98 13.33 2.36
N SER A 11 11.91 14.05 2.99
CA SER A 11 11.75 15.48 3.34
C SER A 11 11.50 16.38 2.13
N SER A 12 11.89 15.95 0.92
CA SER A 12 11.61 16.66 -0.33
C SER A 12 10.24 16.30 -0.94
N GLY A 13 9.41 15.52 -0.25
CA GLY A 13 8.11 15.05 -0.75
C GLY A 13 8.20 13.98 -1.83
N ARG A 14 9.39 13.42 -2.09
CA ARG A 14 9.55 12.38 -3.10
C ARG A 14 9.18 11.02 -2.52
N LYS A 15 8.44 10.25 -3.33
CA LYS A 15 8.04 8.89 -2.99
C LYS A 15 9.22 7.95 -3.02
N GLU A 16 9.48 7.31 -1.89
CA GLU A 16 10.48 6.26 -1.73
C GLU A 16 9.82 4.93 -1.37
N ILE A 17 10.32 3.86 -1.97
CA ILE A 17 9.86 2.49 -1.72
C ILE A 17 11.04 1.74 -1.13
N GLY A 18 10.83 1.13 0.05
CA GLY A 18 11.89 0.46 0.78
C GLY A 18 11.42 -0.80 1.48
N VAL A 19 12.37 -1.50 2.11
CA VAL A 19 12.11 -2.67 2.93
C VAL A 19 12.76 -2.47 4.30
N VAL A 20 12.02 -2.80 5.36
CA VAL A 20 12.52 -2.80 6.72
C VAL A 20 12.32 -4.16 7.37
N ARG A 21 13.32 -4.65 8.11
CA ARG A 21 13.22 -5.86 8.92
C ARG A 21 12.76 -5.50 10.33
N ALA A 22 11.69 -6.12 10.78
CA ALA A 22 11.14 -5.94 12.12
C ALA A 22 10.44 -7.21 12.61
N TRP A 23 10.16 -7.31 13.91
CA TRP A 23 9.36 -8.41 14.45
C TRP A 23 7.87 -8.14 14.33
N ARG A 24 7.47 -6.88 14.52
CA ARG A 24 6.07 -6.42 14.51
C ARG A 24 5.90 -5.21 13.58
N LEU A 25 4.68 -4.98 13.12
CA LEU A 25 4.33 -3.83 12.29
C LEU A 25 4.64 -2.49 12.99
N ALA A 26 4.36 -2.38 14.29
CA ALA A 26 4.64 -1.17 15.06
C ALA A 26 6.15 -0.81 15.07
N GLU A 27 7.01 -1.82 15.18
CA GLU A 27 8.47 -1.65 15.11
C GLU A 27 8.91 -1.25 13.70
N ALA A 28 8.30 -1.84 12.66
CA ALA A 28 8.55 -1.45 11.27
C ALA A 28 8.18 0.02 11.00
N LYS A 29 7.01 0.47 11.48
CA LYS A 29 6.56 1.87 11.37
C LYS A 29 7.53 2.83 12.05
N ARG A 30 7.91 2.52 13.31
CA ARG A 30 8.89 3.32 14.06
C ARG A 30 10.22 3.42 13.32
N LYS A 31 10.74 2.31 12.79
CA LYS A 31 12.00 2.31 12.03
C LYS A 31 11.94 3.15 10.75
N VAL A 32 10.80 3.17 10.05
CA VAL A 32 10.63 4.03 8.86
C VAL A 32 10.58 5.51 9.27
N GLN A 33 9.85 5.85 10.33
CA GLN A 33 9.76 7.22 10.85
C GLN A 33 11.11 7.72 11.39
N GLN A 34 11.87 6.87 12.08
CA GLN A 34 13.22 7.19 12.57
C GLN A 34 14.22 7.50 11.47
N LYS A 35 14.01 6.99 10.25
CA LYS A 35 14.83 7.33 9.08
C LYS A 35 14.48 8.69 8.46
N GLY A 36 13.56 9.44 9.06
CA GLY A 36 13.10 10.74 8.56
C GLY A 36 12.11 10.63 7.41
N PHE A 37 11.53 9.45 7.19
CA PHE A 37 10.51 9.24 6.16
C PHE A 37 9.10 9.39 6.73
N TYR A 38 8.24 10.08 5.98
CA TYR A 38 6.82 10.15 6.26
C TYR A 38 6.10 8.94 5.66
N LEU A 39 5.68 8.01 6.51
CA LEU A 39 5.11 6.75 6.06
C LEU A 39 3.73 6.94 5.40
N VAL A 40 3.60 6.50 4.15
CA VAL A 40 2.33 6.55 3.38
C VAL A 40 1.62 5.19 3.45
N SER A 41 2.34 4.10 3.21
CA SER A 41 1.79 2.75 3.32
C SER A 41 2.86 1.73 3.69
N ILE A 42 2.46 0.65 4.35
CA ILE A 42 3.35 -0.44 4.73
C ILE A 42 2.62 -1.77 4.55
N GLN A 43 3.24 -2.68 3.82
CA GLN A 43 2.74 -4.01 3.52
C GLN A 43 3.65 -5.06 4.15
N ILE A 44 3.04 -6.00 4.84
CA ILE A 44 3.73 -7.18 5.36
C ILE A 44 3.76 -8.19 4.23
N LYS A 45 4.94 -8.44 3.64
CA LYS A 45 5.07 -9.57 2.72
C LYS A 45 5.39 -10.79 3.58
N ASP A 46 4.36 -11.38 4.19
CA ASP A 46 4.50 -12.73 4.72
C ASP A 46 4.76 -13.64 3.51
N VAL A 47 5.93 -14.28 3.46
CA VAL A 47 6.28 -15.26 2.43
C VAL A 47 5.50 -16.59 2.65
N SER A 48 4.56 -16.58 3.59
CA SER A 48 3.71 -17.69 3.99
C SER A 48 2.25 -17.43 3.60
N ALA A 49 2.02 -17.15 2.31
CA ALA A 49 0.72 -17.37 1.68
C ALA A 49 0.92 -17.34 0.16
N SER A 50 1.07 -18.53 -0.43
CA SER A 50 0.44 -18.79 -1.72
C SER A 50 -1.02 -18.37 -1.59
N GLY A 51 -1.32 -17.18 -2.09
CA GLY A 51 -2.60 -16.50 -1.95
C GLY A 51 -2.75 -15.48 -3.06
N ILE A 52 -2.54 -15.95 -4.29
CA ILE A 52 -3.17 -15.37 -5.47
C ILE A 52 -4.68 -15.38 -5.16
N GLY A 53 -5.27 -14.25 -4.80
CA GLY A 53 -6.72 -14.19 -4.55
C GLY A 53 -7.15 -13.16 -3.51
N LYS A 54 -6.94 -11.87 -3.83
CA LYS A 54 -7.83 -10.73 -3.50
C LYS A 54 -7.25 -9.47 -4.17
N ASN A 55 -7.03 -9.58 -5.47
CA ASN A 55 -6.77 -8.45 -6.38
C ASN A 55 -7.92 -8.31 -7.40
N LEU A 56 -9.12 -8.73 -6.99
CA LEU A 56 -10.42 -8.23 -7.43
C LEU A 56 -10.94 -7.61 -6.14
N SER A 57 -10.95 -6.30 -5.91
CA SER A 57 -11.97 -5.40 -6.44
C SER A 57 -11.55 -3.92 -6.43
N PHE A 58 -10.30 -3.60 -6.06
CA PHE A 58 -9.89 -2.20 -5.87
C PHE A 58 -9.85 -1.41 -7.19
N PHE A 59 -9.51 -2.07 -8.30
CA PHE A 59 -9.53 -1.44 -9.62
C PHE A 59 -10.94 -1.32 -10.22
N ASP A 60 -11.85 -2.25 -9.93
CA ASP A 60 -13.26 -2.15 -10.36
C ASP A 60 -13.97 -1.01 -9.63
N GLU A 61 -13.70 -0.85 -8.34
CA GLU A 61 -14.29 0.23 -7.53
C GLU A 61 -13.78 1.61 -7.97
N ILE A 62 -12.48 1.76 -8.24
CA ILE A 62 -11.92 3.03 -8.74
C ILE A 62 -12.46 3.36 -10.15
N LYS A 63 -12.59 2.38 -11.05
CA LYS A 63 -13.14 2.66 -12.39
C LYS A 63 -14.60 3.12 -12.33
N ASN A 64 -15.41 2.57 -11.43
CA ASN A 64 -16.81 2.97 -11.29
C ASN A 64 -16.98 4.37 -10.68
N ILE A 65 -16.00 4.83 -9.88
CA ILE A 65 -15.98 6.17 -9.29
C ILE A 65 -15.39 7.21 -10.26
N LEU A 66 -14.31 6.88 -10.96
CA LEU A 66 -13.61 7.84 -11.84
C LEU A 66 -14.28 8.02 -13.21
N PHE A 67 -14.98 6.99 -13.70
CA PHE A 67 -15.72 7.03 -14.96
C PHE A 67 -17.11 6.42 -14.74
N PRO A 68 -18.07 7.17 -14.16
CA PRO A 68 -19.44 6.72 -14.13
C PRO A 68 -19.89 6.58 -15.59
N LYS A 69 -19.98 5.33 -16.07
CA LYS A 69 -20.47 5.04 -17.41
C LYS A 69 -21.91 5.55 -17.44
N THR A 70 -22.13 6.69 -18.09
CA THR A 70 -23.44 7.33 -18.24
C THR A 70 -24.42 6.27 -18.74
N ARG A 71 -25.24 5.73 -17.84
CA ARG A 71 -26.40 4.94 -18.27
C ARG A 71 -27.33 5.93 -18.94
N VAL A 72 -27.30 5.96 -20.26
CA VAL A 72 -28.42 6.46 -21.06
C VAL A 72 -29.59 5.56 -20.69
N ILE A 73 -30.50 6.08 -19.86
CA ILE A 73 -31.79 5.47 -19.61
C ILE A 73 -32.58 5.73 -20.91
N ASN A 74 -32.73 4.71 -21.75
CA ASN A 74 -33.76 4.75 -22.78
C ASN A 74 -35.10 4.60 -22.04
N LEU A 75 -35.90 5.67 -22.07
CA LEU A 75 -37.33 5.68 -21.76
C LEU A 75 -38.11 4.90 -22.83
#